data_AF-A0A6A6W5F7-F1
#
_entry.id   AF-A0A6A6W5F7-F1
#
_cell.length_a   1.000
_cell.length_b   1.000
_cell.length_c   1.000
_cell.angle_alpha   90.00
_cell.angle_beta   90.00
_cell.angle_gamma   90.00
#
_symmetry.space_group_name_H-M   'P 1'
#
loop_
_entity.id
_entity.type
_entity.pdbx_description
1 polymer ?
#
loop_
_entity_poly.entity_id
_entity_poly.type
_entity_poly.pdbx_seq_one_letter_code
_entity_poly.pdbx_strand_id
1 'polypeptide(L)'
;MASSLHKAPHELNWRGGVEDHEDDSPPGINWSALQEYAVAIKQAQCKKGTTSPLTCTLLPQYNKGGSHLVRALQFNDSTIWIARILMQPSSSEESGQTLRHEVPTLSILRSRKVPVPEVYAYEESPDKNAVGAAFILMEYIPGDTAMDAFGGWALHKGEIPACYKTGFYRQVACVQTRVASIRFPKIGRITQHVDDDDGSTSYTVEAIPGIGGPFSTAADYLEAWARAAKFPVSGRHLDAMLPPKYKTELQFSIADFPAKLRALARSLPLQDGPFPLYHPDLFHSNIIVDSACNVLSFIDWQDACTVPWEVVQYPMFLATTPVAMDAPWNYGEGGEPLVPEIREQWAEQGEYLQFVRQAEQDEGLDGRFSSTLADGRAQGLAGAVKLYLDPGKIGFYCRVLEAFG
;
A
#
# COMPACT_ATOMS: atom_id res chain seq x y z
N MET A 1 -32.64 36.66 -16.34
CA MET A 1 -32.93 35.40 -15.63
C MET A 1 -31.95 34.37 -16.14
N ALA A 2 -30.85 34.18 -15.41
CA ALA A 2 -29.85 33.16 -15.71
C ALA A 2 -30.34 31.84 -15.12
N SER A 3 -30.63 30.87 -15.98
CA SER A 3 -30.98 29.51 -15.58
C SER A 3 -29.72 28.79 -15.13
N SER A 4 -29.72 28.38 -13.87
CA SER A 4 -28.75 27.51 -13.21
C SER A 4 -28.63 26.19 -13.97
N LEU A 5 -27.50 25.97 -14.65
CA LEU A 5 -27.05 24.65 -15.07
C LEU A 5 -26.55 23.89 -13.83
N HIS A 6 -27.37 22.96 -13.34
CA HIS A 6 -26.92 21.95 -12.40
C HIS A 6 -25.79 21.12 -13.03
N LYS A 7 -24.59 21.21 -12.47
CA LYS A 7 -23.49 20.25 -12.73
C LYS A 7 -23.94 18.87 -12.25
N ALA A 8 -23.78 17.86 -13.09
CA ALA A 8 -24.00 16.45 -12.74
C ALA A 8 -23.04 16.02 -11.61
N PRO A 9 -23.39 15.01 -10.80
CA PRO A 9 -22.56 14.59 -9.68
C PRO A 9 -21.29 13.91 -10.23
N HIS A 10 -20.14 14.50 -9.90
CA HIS A 10 -18.80 13.89 -9.87
C HIS A 10 -18.36 13.12 -11.13
N GLU A 11 -17.79 13.83 -12.11
CA GLU A 11 -16.80 13.22 -13.01
C GLU A 11 -15.56 12.89 -12.16
N LEU A 12 -15.54 11.69 -11.59
CA LEU A 12 -14.34 11.08 -11.04
C LEU A 12 -13.32 10.87 -12.17
N ASN A 13 -12.02 10.82 -11.86
CA ASN A 13 -10.92 10.62 -12.81
C ASN A 13 -10.85 9.18 -13.38
N TRP A 14 -11.96 8.66 -13.85
CA TRP A 14 -11.99 7.44 -14.64
C TRP A 14 -11.73 7.78 -16.10
N ARG A 15 -10.99 6.93 -16.81
CA ARG A 15 -10.88 7.08 -18.26
C ARG A 15 -12.25 6.82 -18.87
N GLY A 16 -12.79 7.83 -19.55
CA GLY A 16 -14.05 7.74 -20.29
C GLY A 16 -13.81 7.19 -21.69
N GLY A 17 -14.70 6.31 -22.14
CA GLY A 17 -14.77 5.85 -23.53
C GLY A 17 -13.81 4.71 -23.88
N VAL A 18 -14.39 3.64 -24.44
CA VAL A 18 -13.71 2.70 -25.35
C VAL A 18 -13.69 3.29 -26.79
N GLU A 19 -14.03 4.57 -26.93
CA GLU A 19 -14.09 5.27 -28.21
C GLU A 19 -12.77 6.03 -28.41
N ASP A 20 -11.81 5.32 -29.04
CA ASP A 20 -10.62 5.78 -29.79
C ASP A 20 -9.34 4.96 -29.52
N HIS A 21 -9.40 4.01 -28.60
CA HIS A 21 -8.47 2.89 -28.54
C HIS A 21 -9.30 1.61 -28.37
N GLU A 22 -9.00 0.58 -29.17
CA GLU A 22 -9.57 -0.79 -29.04
C GLU A 22 -9.72 -1.14 -27.55
N ASP A 23 -10.81 -1.84 -27.17
CA ASP A 23 -11.00 -2.35 -25.81
C ASP A 23 -9.72 -3.06 -25.34
N ASP A 24 -8.86 -2.33 -24.64
CA ASP A 24 -7.50 -2.74 -24.24
C ASP A 24 -7.56 -3.65 -23.00
N SER A 25 -8.76 -4.21 -22.75
CA SER A 25 -9.02 -5.34 -21.88
C SER A 25 -8.19 -6.53 -22.35
N PRO A 26 -7.50 -7.25 -21.45
CA PRO A 26 -6.79 -8.46 -21.81
C PRO A 26 -7.69 -9.41 -22.63
N PRO A 27 -7.21 -9.96 -23.76
CA PRO A 27 -8.00 -10.93 -24.52
C PRO A 27 -8.35 -12.12 -23.62
N GLY A 28 -9.61 -12.56 -23.65
CA GLY A 28 -10.07 -13.76 -22.94
C GLY A 28 -10.97 -13.52 -21.71
N ILE A 29 -11.23 -12.27 -21.30
CA ILE A 29 -12.18 -11.99 -20.22
C ILE A 29 -13.61 -12.11 -20.73
N ASN A 30 -14.41 -12.99 -20.11
CA ASN A 30 -15.83 -13.11 -20.38
C ASN A 30 -16.64 -12.17 -19.47
N TRP A 31 -16.89 -10.95 -19.96
CA TRP A 31 -17.63 -9.92 -19.23
C TRP A 31 -19.08 -10.31 -18.91
N SER A 32 -19.75 -11.04 -19.79
CA SER A 32 -21.11 -11.54 -19.54
C SER A 32 -21.13 -12.50 -18.35
N ALA A 33 -20.16 -13.42 -18.28
CA ALA A 33 -20.02 -14.32 -17.13
C ALA A 33 -19.73 -13.56 -15.82
N LEU A 34 -18.94 -12.48 -15.87
CA LEU A 34 -18.69 -11.64 -14.70
C LEU A 34 -19.97 -10.93 -14.22
N GLN A 35 -20.78 -10.41 -15.14
CA GLN A 35 -22.07 -9.79 -14.83
C GLN A 35 -23.04 -10.80 -14.21
N GLU A 36 -23.14 -12.01 -14.79
CA GLU A 36 -23.96 -13.10 -14.25
C GLU A 36 -23.50 -13.51 -12.84
N TYR A 37 -22.19 -13.64 -12.63
CA TYR A 37 -21.60 -13.93 -11.33
C TYR A 37 -21.96 -12.86 -10.31
N ALA A 38 -21.75 -11.58 -10.64
CA ALA A 38 -22.06 -10.45 -9.76
C ALA A 38 -23.55 -10.39 -9.39
N VAL A 39 -24.43 -10.65 -10.36
CA VAL A 39 -25.88 -10.76 -10.12
C VAL A 39 -26.20 -11.89 -9.16
N ALA A 40 -25.62 -13.07 -9.34
CA ALA A 40 -25.85 -14.23 -8.47
C ALA A 40 -25.41 -13.95 -7.03
N ILE A 41 -24.22 -13.37 -6.83
CA ILE A 41 -23.72 -12.98 -5.50
C ILE A 41 -24.67 -11.97 -4.85
N LYS A 42 -25.05 -10.93 -5.58
CA LYS A 42 -25.94 -9.89 -5.05
C LYS A 42 -27.33 -10.43 -4.71
N GLN A 43 -27.88 -11.29 -5.56
CA GLN A 43 -29.15 -11.97 -5.30
C GLN A 43 -29.10 -12.82 -4.03
N ALA A 44 -27.98 -13.50 -3.77
CA ALA A 44 -27.78 -14.28 -2.55
C ALA A 44 -27.69 -13.40 -1.28
N GLN A 45 -27.14 -12.18 -1.40
CA GLN A 45 -27.07 -11.21 -0.30
C GLN A 45 -28.43 -10.52 -0.02
N CYS A 46 -29.28 -10.38 -1.03
CA CYS A 46 -30.64 -9.87 -0.84
C CYS A 46 -31.49 -10.86 -0.03
N LYS A 47 -32.09 -10.39 1.07
CA LYS A 47 -33.01 -11.22 1.89
C LYS A 47 -34.13 -11.80 1.02
N LYS A 48 -34.48 -13.08 1.25
CA LYS A 48 -35.62 -13.77 0.62
C LYS A 48 -36.88 -12.90 0.69
N GLY A 49 -37.19 -12.14 -0.37
CA GLY A 49 -38.30 -11.18 -0.37
C GLY A 49 -38.30 -10.19 -1.53
N THR A 50 -37.15 -9.88 -2.13
CA THR A 50 -37.08 -9.09 -3.37
C THR A 50 -37.30 -9.99 -4.59
N THR A 51 -38.47 -9.84 -5.22
CA THR A 51 -38.94 -10.62 -6.39
C THR A 51 -38.58 -10.01 -7.74
N SER A 52 -37.96 -8.82 -7.76
CA SER A 52 -37.54 -8.19 -9.02
C SER A 52 -36.25 -8.81 -9.54
N PRO A 53 -36.14 -9.13 -10.84
CA PRO A 53 -34.90 -9.63 -11.42
C PRO A 53 -33.81 -8.56 -11.31
N LEU A 54 -32.73 -8.88 -10.61
CA LEU A 54 -31.51 -8.06 -10.58
C LEU A 54 -30.80 -8.18 -11.93
N THR A 55 -30.47 -7.04 -12.53
CA THR A 55 -29.62 -6.97 -13.73
C THR A 55 -28.38 -6.14 -13.43
N CYS A 56 -27.30 -6.41 -14.15
CA CYS A 56 -26.02 -5.74 -14.01
C CYS A 56 -25.53 -5.30 -15.39
N THR A 57 -25.05 -4.06 -15.49
CA THR A 57 -24.47 -3.47 -16.69
C THR A 57 -23.03 -3.08 -16.41
N LEU A 58 -22.12 -3.53 -17.25
CA LEU A 58 -20.73 -3.09 -17.24
C LEU A 58 -20.66 -1.66 -17.76
N LEU A 59 -20.14 -0.75 -16.93
CA LEU A 59 -19.99 0.64 -17.32
C LEU A 59 -18.76 0.84 -18.23
N PRO A 60 -18.78 1.85 -19.12
CA PRO A 60 -17.69 2.10 -20.05
C PRO A 60 -16.42 2.61 -19.35
N GLN A 61 -16.56 3.26 -18.19
CA GLN A 61 -15.41 3.72 -17.43
C GLN A 61 -14.54 2.58 -16.93
N TYR A 62 -13.23 2.81 -16.95
CA TYR A 62 -12.25 1.89 -16.40
C TYR A 62 -11.04 2.64 -15.85
N ASN A 63 -10.29 1.94 -15.00
CA ASN A 63 -8.95 2.34 -14.59
C ASN A 63 -8.01 1.14 -14.79
N LYS A 64 -6.77 1.38 -15.17
CA LYS A 64 -5.78 0.35 -15.50
C LYS A 64 -4.45 0.73 -14.85
N GLY A 65 -4.01 -0.10 -13.90
CA GLY A 65 -2.72 0.03 -13.22
C GLY A 65 -1.67 -0.94 -13.77
N GLY A 66 -0.57 -1.13 -13.02
CA GLY A 66 0.50 -2.05 -13.40
C GLY A 66 0.07 -3.52 -13.46
N SER A 67 -0.84 -3.92 -12.57
CA SER A 67 -1.27 -5.34 -12.43
C SER A 67 -2.78 -5.54 -12.60
N HIS A 68 -3.59 -4.49 -12.43
CA HIS A 68 -5.05 -4.63 -12.35
C HIS A 68 -5.81 -3.75 -13.34
N LEU A 69 -6.89 -4.31 -13.91
CA LEU A 69 -7.94 -3.61 -14.63
C LEU A 69 -9.13 -3.46 -13.68
N VAL A 70 -9.59 -2.23 -13.50
CA VAL A 70 -10.71 -1.88 -12.64
C VAL A 70 -11.89 -1.48 -13.51
N ARG A 71 -13.03 -2.15 -13.33
CA ARG A 71 -14.29 -1.85 -14.03
C ARG A 71 -15.42 -1.61 -13.03
N ALA A 72 -16.33 -0.71 -13.40
CA ALA A 72 -17.54 -0.47 -12.61
C ALA A 72 -18.72 -1.30 -13.16
N LEU A 73 -19.44 -1.94 -12.26
CA LEU A 73 -20.64 -2.73 -12.50
C LEU A 73 -21.83 -2.01 -11.89
N GLN A 74 -22.77 -1.55 -12.72
CA GLN A 74 -23.99 -0.88 -12.25
C GLN A 74 -25.17 -1.84 -12.25
N PHE A 75 -25.85 -1.92 -11.12
CA PHE A 75 -27.07 -2.69 -10.98
C PHE A 75 -28.31 -1.83 -11.22
N ASN A 76 -29.44 -2.46 -11.55
CA ASN A 76 -30.71 -1.76 -11.77
C ASN A 76 -31.29 -1.06 -10.52
N ASP A 77 -30.81 -1.39 -9.33
CA ASP A 77 -31.11 -0.66 -8.08
C ASP A 77 -30.17 0.53 -7.84
N SER A 78 -29.42 0.95 -8.86
CA SER A 78 -28.46 2.06 -8.85
C SER A 78 -27.19 1.85 -8.00
N THR A 79 -27.04 0.72 -7.32
CA THR A 79 -25.76 0.42 -6.65
C THR A 79 -24.67 0.17 -7.70
N ILE A 80 -23.43 0.48 -7.34
CA ILE A 80 -22.25 0.23 -8.17
C ILE A 80 -21.30 -0.65 -7.38
N TRP A 81 -20.81 -1.71 -8.02
CA TRP A 81 -19.69 -2.52 -7.53
C TRP A 81 -18.47 -2.28 -8.41
N ILE A 82 -17.30 -2.48 -7.85
CA ILE A 82 -16.04 -2.51 -8.57
C ILE A 82 -15.62 -3.96 -8.81
N ALA A 83 -15.29 -4.27 -10.06
CA ALA A 83 -14.59 -5.48 -10.43
C ALA A 83 -13.11 -5.14 -10.69
N ARG A 84 -12.23 -5.66 -9.84
CA ARG A 84 -10.78 -5.54 -10.02
C ARG A 84 -10.23 -6.86 -10.56
N ILE A 85 -9.83 -6.84 -11.82
CA ILE A 85 -9.34 -7.99 -12.59
C ILE A 85 -7.82 -7.96 -12.63
N LEU A 86 -7.18 -9.08 -12.29
CA LEU A 86 -5.73 -9.21 -12.39
C LEU A 86 -5.35 -9.47 -13.86
N MET A 87 -4.56 -8.57 -14.46
CA MET A 87 -4.38 -8.53 -15.92
C MET A 87 -3.34 -9.50 -16.47
N GLN A 88 -2.36 -9.94 -15.68
CA GLN A 88 -1.30 -10.85 -16.15
C GLN A 88 -0.73 -11.68 -14.98
N PRO A 89 -1.27 -12.88 -14.73
CA PRO A 89 -0.53 -13.90 -13.98
C PRO A 89 0.80 -14.21 -14.68
N SER A 90 1.94 -14.06 -14.01
CA SER A 90 3.18 -14.73 -14.45
C SER A 90 3.01 -16.27 -14.35
N SER A 91 2.10 -16.73 -13.49
CA SER A 91 1.53 -18.08 -13.44
C SER A 91 0.19 -18.09 -12.70
N SER A 92 -0.69 -19.06 -12.97
CA SER A 92 -1.98 -19.20 -12.26
C SER A 92 -1.81 -19.41 -10.74
N GLU A 93 -0.66 -19.92 -10.31
CA GLU A 93 -0.31 -20.14 -8.91
C GLU A 93 0.02 -18.83 -8.17
N GLU A 94 0.77 -17.91 -8.78
CA GLU A 94 1.11 -16.61 -8.19
C GLU A 94 -0.11 -15.66 -8.09
N SER A 95 -1.02 -15.74 -9.05
CA SER A 95 -2.26 -14.95 -9.03
C SER A 95 -3.21 -15.37 -7.91
N GLY A 96 -3.38 -16.69 -7.71
CA GLY A 96 -4.18 -17.19 -6.60
C GLY A 96 -3.60 -16.81 -5.24
N GLN A 97 -2.27 -16.86 -5.10
CA GLN A 97 -1.59 -16.49 -3.85
C GLN A 97 -1.79 -15.01 -3.47
N THR A 98 -1.84 -14.09 -4.43
CA THR A 98 -2.03 -12.66 -4.12
C THR A 98 -3.40 -12.40 -3.50
N LEU A 99 -4.47 -12.89 -4.14
CA LEU A 99 -5.85 -12.70 -3.65
C LEU A 99 -6.10 -13.42 -2.32
N ARG A 100 -5.48 -14.59 -2.10
CA ARG A 100 -5.55 -15.36 -0.85
C ARG A 100 -5.12 -14.59 0.38
N HIS A 101 -4.25 -13.61 0.22
CA HIS A 101 -3.75 -12.81 1.33
C HIS A 101 -4.41 -11.44 1.42
N GLU A 102 -4.76 -10.86 0.28
CA GLU A 102 -5.38 -9.54 0.25
C GLU A 102 -6.80 -9.55 0.82
N VAL A 103 -7.62 -10.55 0.46
CA VAL A 103 -9.02 -10.62 0.95
C VAL A 103 -9.09 -10.78 2.47
N PRO A 104 -8.33 -11.71 3.11
CA PRO A 104 -8.21 -11.75 4.56
C PRO A 104 -7.71 -10.45 5.19
N THR A 105 -6.77 -9.77 4.53
CA THR A 105 -6.24 -8.49 5.01
C THR A 105 -7.32 -7.41 5.01
N LEU A 106 -8.08 -7.26 3.91
CA LEU A 106 -9.22 -6.33 3.84
C LEU A 106 -10.28 -6.66 4.90
N SER A 107 -10.56 -7.95 5.11
CA SER A 107 -11.51 -8.44 6.10
C SER A 107 -11.12 -8.03 7.53
N ILE A 108 -9.88 -8.29 7.96
CA ILE A 108 -9.43 -7.88 9.30
C ILE A 108 -9.36 -6.36 9.45
N LEU A 109 -8.92 -5.62 8.43
CA LEU A 109 -8.90 -4.16 8.43
C LEU A 109 -10.30 -3.56 8.65
N ARG A 110 -11.30 -4.05 7.90
CA ARG A 110 -12.69 -3.63 8.04
C ARG A 110 -13.25 -3.97 9.42
N SER A 111 -12.94 -5.15 9.96
CA SER A 111 -13.32 -5.54 11.33
C SER A 111 -12.79 -4.59 12.41
N ARG A 112 -11.67 -3.91 12.10
CA ARG A 112 -11.00 -2.93 12.97
C ARG A 112 -11.33 -1.48 12.59
N LYS A 113 -12.39 -1.26 11.80
CA LYS A 113 -12.86 0.07 11.38
C LYS A 113 -11.80 0.89 10.64
N VAL A 114 -10.87 0.22 9.97
CA VAL A 114 -10.03 0.87 8.96
C VAL A 114 -10.91 1.09 7.72
N PRO A 115 -10.91 2.30 7.14
CA PRO A 115 -11.69 2.58 5.93
C PRO A 115 -11.06 1.85 4.75
N VAL A 116 -11.64 0.72 4.36
CA VAL A 116 -11.26 -0.09 3.20
C VAL A 116 -12.51 -0.59 2.48
N PRO A 117 -12.45 -0.91 1.17
CA PRO A 117 -13.61 -1.40 0.44
C PRO A 117 -14.10 -2.74 0.99
N GLU A 118 -15.42 -2.93 1.06
CA GLU A 118 -16.00 -4.25 1.33
C GLU A 118 -15.72 -5.20 0.18
N VAL A 119 -15.29 -6.43 0.48
CA VAL A 119 -15.21 -7.49 -0.52
C VAL A 119 -16.53 -8.24 -0.55
N TYR A 120 -17.20 -8.26 -1.70
CA TYR A 120 -18.45 -8.98 -1.90
C TYR A 120 -18.22 -10.42 -2.34
N ALA A 121 -17.25 -10.64 -3.23
CA ALA A 121 -16.84 -11.95 -3.72
C ALA A 121 -15.48 -11.86 -4.43
N TYR A 122 -14.83 -13.00 -4.66
CA TYR A 122 -13.58 -13.07 -5.41
C TYR A 122 -13.38 -14.46 -6.01
N GLU A 123 -12.61 -14.55 -7.09
CA GLU A 123 -12.16 -15.80 -7.68
C GLU A 123 -10.65 -15.79 -7.89
N GLU A 124 -9.98 -16.83 -7.38
CA GLU A 124 -8.52 -16.92 -7.38
C GLU A 124 -7.94 -17.57 -8.63
N SER A 125 -8.71 -18.47 -9.26
CA SER A 125 -8.22 -19.38 -10.29
C SER A 125 -8.85 -19.05 -11.65
N PRO A 126 -8.12 -18.38 -12.56
CA PRO A 126 -8.61 -18.05 -13.90
C PRO A 126 -9.17 -19.25 -14.67
N ASP A 127 -8.51 -20.41 -14.56
CA ASP A 127 -8.84 -21.63 -15.30
C ASP A 127 -10.07 -22.37 -14.75
N LYS A 128 -10.54 -22.00 -13.56
CA LYS A 128 -11.63 -22.69 -12.85
C LYS A 128 -12.93 -21.88 -12.80
N ASN A 129 -12.94 -20.68 -13.37
CA ASN A 129 -14.11 -19.82 -13.38
C ASN A 129 -14.47 -19.37 -14.80
N ALA A 130 -15.75 -19.13 -15.06
CA ALA A 130 -16.27 -18.81 -16.40
C ALA A 130 -15.86 -17.42 -16.92
N VAL A 131 -15.34 -16.54 -16.04
CA VAL A 131 -14.83 -15.21 -16.41
C VAL A 131 -13.48 -15.31 -17.12
N GLY A 132 -12.71 -16.36 -16.84
CA GLY A 132 -11.38 -16.56 -17.42
C GLY A 132 -10.28 -15.69 -16.80
N ALA A 133 -10.53 -15.11 -15.62
CA ALA A 133 -9.57 -14.26 -14.92
C ALA A 133 -9.71 -14.39 -13.39
N ALA A 134 -8.66 -14.05 -12.66
CA ALA A 134 -8.73 -13.85 -11.21
C ALA A 134 -9.25 -12.44 -10.92
N PHE A 135 -10.19 -12.30 -9.98
CA PHE A 135 -10.84 -11.03 -9.71
C PHE A 135 -11.33 -10.88 -8.28
N ILE A 136 -11.58 -9.63 -7.88
CA ILE A 136 -12.36 -9.27 -6.69
C ILE A 136 -13.54 -8.39 -7.11
N LEU A 137 -14.73 -8.70 -6.61
CA LEU A 137 -15.90 -7.83 -6.61
C LEU A 137 -15.97 -7.11 -5.25
N MET A 138 -15.95 -5.79 -5.26
CA MET A 138 -15.85 -4.99 -4.04
C MET A 138 -16.67 -3.69 -4.09
N GLU A 139 -16.78 -3.06 -2.93
CA GLU A 139 -17.46 -1.78 -2.72
C GLU A 139 -16.89 -0.69 -3.62
N TYR A 140 -17.79 0.07 -4.24
CA TYR A 140 -17.43 1.29 -4.93
C TYR A 140 -17.33 2.44 -3.92
N ILE A 141 -16.16 3.07 -3.85
CA ILE A 141 -15.93 4.25 -3.03
C ILE A 141 -16.11 5.50 -3.91
N PRO A 142 -17.08 6.37 -3.63
CA PRO A 142 -17.39 7.52 -4.48
C PRO A 142 -16.42 8.69 -4.22
N GLY A 143 -15.17 8.53 -4.63
CA GLY A 143 -14.12 9.55 -4.52
C GLY A 143 -12.97 9.33 -5.51
N ASP A 144 -12.08 10.31 -5.57
CA ASP A 144 -10.86 10.24 -6.39
C ASP A 144 -9.68 9.78 -5.53
N THR A 145 -8.63 9.24 -6.15
CA THR A 145 -7.36 9.09 -5.44
C THR A 145 -6.86 10.46 -5.00
N ALA A 146 -6.19 10.55 -3.85
CA ALA A 146 -5.63 11.81 -3.37
C ALA A 146 -4.62 12.40 -4.38
N MET A 147 -3.96 11.53 -5.15
CA MET A 147 -3.06 11.93 -6.24
C MET A 147 -3.80 12.59 -7.42
N ASP A 148 -4.99 12.10 -7.78
CA ASP A 148 -5.74 12.61 -8.94
C ASP A 148 -6.75 13.71 -8.55
N ALA A 149 -7.05 13.84 -7.26
CA ALA A 149 -7.92 14.88 -6.71
C ALA A 149 -7.35 16.29 -6.94
N PHE A 150 -8.24 17.29 -6.86
CA PHE A 150 -7.88 18.71 -6.90
C PHE A 150 -7.13 19.17 -8.18
N GLY A 151 -7.30 18.48 -9.31
CA GLY A 151 -6.59 18.79 -10.57
C GLY A 151 -5.34 17.93 -10.81
N GLY A 152 -5.08 16.98 -9.91
CA GLY A 152 -4.18 15.86 -10.08
C GLY A 152 -2.73 16.24 -10.43
N TRP A 153 -2.09 15.39 -11.23
CA TRP A 153 -0.72 15.62 -11.68
C TRP A 153 -0.54 16.94 -12.45
N ALA A 154 -1.50 17.31 -13.28
CA ALA A 154 -1.39 18.48 -14.15
C ALA A 154 -1.31 19.80 -13.36
N LEU A 155 -2.06 19.91 -12.25
CA LEU A 155 -2.11 21.14 -11.47
C LEU A 155 -1.18 21.12 -10.25
N HIS A 156 -1.07 19.97 -9.58
CA HIS A 156 -0.38 19.84 -8.30
C HIS A 156 0.70 18.76 -8.28
N LYS A 157 1.03 18.14 -9.42
CA LYS A 157 2.02 17.03 -9.51
C LYS A 157 1.68 15.86 -8.58
N GLY A 158 0.38 15.64 -8.33
CA GLY A 158 -0.08 14.56 -7.46
C GLY A 158 0.03 14.84 -5.96
N GLU A 159 0.36 16.07 -5.58
CA GLU A 159 0.44 16.51 -4.19
C GLU A 159 -0.87 17.09 -3.68
N ILE A 160 -1.11 16.92 -2.37
CA ILE A 160 -2.24 17.55 -1.70
C ILE A 160 -2.01 19.07 -1.59
N PRO A 161 -3.00 19.90 -1.99
CA PRO A 161 -2.91 21.35 -1.82
C PRO A 161 -2.67 21.77 -0.37
N ALA A 162 -1.87 22.81 -0.16
CA ALA A 162 -1.44 23.26 1.17
C ALA A 162 -2.60 23.51 2.16
N CYS A 163 -3.75 23.99 1.69
CA CYS A 163 -4.93 24.20 2.53
C CYS A 163 -5.55 22.92 3.10
N TYR A 164 -5.30 21.77 2.49
CA TYR A 164 -5.83 20.47 2.93
C TYR A 164 -4.79 19.61 3.68
N LYS A 165 -3.48 19.87 3.49
CA LYS A 165 -2.38 19.04 4.01
C LYS A 165 -2.54 18.65 5.48
N THR A 166 -2.67 19.62 6.39
CA THR A 166 -2.79 19.35 7.83
C THR A 166 -3.99 18.45 8.17
N GLY A 167 -5.14 18.69 7.53
CA GLY A 167 -6.35 17.88 7.74
C GLY A 167 -6.21 16.47 7.18
N PHE A 168 -5.59 16.35 6.00
CA PHE A 168 -5.29 15.08 5.36
C PHE A 168 -4.30 14.25 6.19
N TYR A 169 -3.16 14.82 6.60
CA TYR A 169 -2.15 14.18 7.43
C TYR A 169 -2.72 13.67 8.75
N ARG A 170 -3.57 14.46 9.41
CA ARG A 170 -4.26 14.02 10.63
C ARG A 170 -5.12 12.78 10.39
N GLN A 171 -5.93 12.77 9.33
CA GLN A 171 -6.78 11.61 9.01
C GLN A 171 -5.95 10.37 8.68
N VAL A 172 -4.88 10.52 7.88
CA VAL A 172 -3.98 9.40 7.54
C VAL A 172 -3.25 8.88 8.78
N ALA A 173 -2.79 9.76 9.68
CA ALA A 173 -2.17 9.36 10.95
C ALA A 173 -3.12 8.53 11.82
N CYS A 174 -4.38 8.96 11.95
CA CYS A 174 -5.39 8.18 12.67
C CYS A 174 -5.58 6.78 12.07
N VAL A 175 -5.67 6.69 10.74
CA VAL A 175 -5.87 5.39 10.08
C VAL A 175 -4.62 4.51 10.16
N GLN A 176 -3.43 5.05 9.89
CA GLN A 176 -2.18 4.28 9.99
C GLN A 176 -1.94 3.78 11.42
N THR A 177 -2.32 4.56 12.43
CA THR A 177 -2.29 4.16 13.85
C THR A 177 -3.17 2.94 14.11
N ARG A 178 -4.40 2.92 13.59
CA ARG A 178 -5.30 1.74 13.67
C ARG A 178 -4.68 0.54 12.99
N VAL A 179 -4.12 0.71 11.80
CA VAL A 179 -3.46 -0.38 11.04
C VAL A 179 -2.29 -0.95 11.85
N ALA A 180 -1.41 -0.11 12.41
CA ALA A 180 -0.28 -0.54 13.24
C ALA A 180 -0.70 -1.19 14.59
N SER A 181 -1.94 -0.97 15.03
CA SER A 181 -2.52 -1.66 16.19
C SER A 181 -2.93 -3.11 15.89
N ILE A 182 -3.08 -3.47 14.62
CA ILE A 182 -3.36 -4.84 14.18
C ILE A 182 -2.04 -5.58 14.15
N ARG A 183 -1.82 -6.48 15.12
CA ARG A 183 -0.53 -7.12 15.33
C ARG A 183 -0.64 -8.63 15.43
N PHE A 184 0.39 -9.32 14.96
CA PHE A 184 0.49 -10.77 14.99
C PHE A 184 1.79 -11.23 15.67
N PRO A 185 1.82 -12.44 16.25
CA PRO A 185 3.03 -12.95 16.90
C PRO A 185 4.17 -13.27 15.93
N LYS A 186 3.88 -13.38 14.63
CA LYS A 186 4.85 -13.69 13.58
C LYS A 186 4.78 -12.64 12.47
N ILE A 187 5.86 -12.56 11.70
CA ILE A 187 6.04 -11.70 10.54
C ILE A 187 5.73 -12.50 9.28
N GLY A 188 4.86 -11.96 8.44
CA GLY A 188 4.45 -12.57 7.18
C GLY A 188 3.10 -12.11 6.64
N ARG A 189 2.55 -12.89 5.71
CA ARG A 189 1.31 -12.59 4.99
C ARG A 189 0.09 -13.05 5.77
N ILE A 190 -0.98 -12.25 5.79
CA ILE A 190 -2.19 -12.64 6.50
C ILE A 190 -2.93 -13.71 5.70
N THR A 191 -3.41 -14.74 6.39
CA THR A 191 -4.34 -15.73 5.84
C THR A 191 -5.51 -15.90 6.80
N GLN A 192 -6.62 -16.39 6.28
CA GLN A 192 -7.83 -16.65 7.04
C GLN A 192 -8.10 -18.15 7.08
N HIS A 193 -8.50 -18.65 8.25
CA HIS A 193 -9.06 -19.99 8.40
C HIS A 193 -10.47 -19.85 8.95
N VAL A 194 -11.39 -20.61 8.36
CA VAL A 194 -12.75 -20.76 8.85
C VAL A 194 -12.82 -22.12 9.52
N ASP A 195 -13.25 -22.16 10.77
CA ASP A 195 -13.40 -23.40 11.51
C ASP A 195 -14.63 -24.15 10.97
N ASP A 196 -14.46 -25.43 10.63
CA ASP A 196 -15.50 -26.23 9.99
C ASP A 196 -16.69 -26.51 10.92
N ASP A 197 -16.45 -26.50 12.24
CA ASP A 197 -17.44 -26.87 13.25
C ASP A 197 -18.40 -25.73 13.60
N ASP A 198 -17.90 -24.50 13.78
CA ASP A 198 -18.70 -23.35 14.22
C ASP A 198 -18.71 -22.16 13.24
N GLY A 199 -17.96 -22.24 12.14
CA GLY A 199 -17.84 -21.18 11.15
C GLY A 199 -17.07 -19.96 11.65
N SER A 200 -16.39 -20.05 12.80
CA SER A 200 -15.59 -18.96 13.34
C SER A 200 -14.39 -18.68 12.45
N THR A 201 -14.04 -17.40 12.35
CA THR A 201 -12.91 -16.94 11.55
C THR A 201 -11.71 -16.68 12.45
N SER A 202 -10.59 -17.31 12.12
CA SER A 202 -9.28 -17.01 12.69
C SER A 202 -8.31 -16.52 11.62
N TYR A 203 -7.31 -15.75 12.04
CA TYR A 203 -6.27 -15.23 11.14
C TYR A 203 -4.92 -15.76 11.58
N THR A 204 -4.14 -16.25 10.63
CA THR A 204 -2.75 -16.66 10.86
C THR A 204 -1.81 -15.94 9.88
N VAL A 205 -0.53 -16.27 9.97
CA VAL A 205 0.53 -15.63 9.19
C VAL A 205 1.31 -16.69 8.43
N GLU A 206 1.46 -16.50 7.12
CA GLU A 206 2.19 -17.36 6.19
C GLU A 206 3.47 -16.69 5.67
N ALA A 207 4.24 -17.43 4.87
CA ALA A 207 5.48 -16.94 4.27
C ALA A 207 5.25 -15.75 3.34
N ILE A 208 6.24 -14.86 3.26
CA ILE A 208 6.29 -13.76 2.31
C ILE A 208 6.93 -14.27 1.01
N PRO A 209 6.25 -14.15 -0.15
CA PRO A 209 6.82 -14.53 -1.44
C PRO A 209 8.21 -13.91 -1.67
N GLY A 210 9.17 -14.72 -2.12
CA GLY A 210 10.55 -14.30 -2.38
C GLY A 210 11.44 -14.10 -1.15
N ILE A 211 10.89 -14.03 0.07
CA ILE A 211 11.66 -13.84 1.32
C ILE A 211 11.58 -15.09 2.22
N GLY A 212 10.41 -15.73 2.33
CA GLY A 212 10.17 -16.89 3.19
C GLY A 212 9.38 -16.55 4.47
N GLY A 213 9.49 -17.38 5.50
CA GLY A 213 8.76 -17.22 6.77
C GLY A 213 7.70 -18.30 6.99
N PRO A 214 6.72 -18.09 7.88
CA PRO A 214 6.55 -16.92 8.75
C PRO A 214 7.66 -16.82 9.81
N PHE A 215 8.13 -15.61 10.13
CA PHE A 215 9.25 -15.41 11.06
C PHE A 215 8.77 -15.11 12.48
N SER A 216 9.46 -15.63 13.49
CA SER A 216 9.10 -15.38 14.90
C SER A 216 9.87 -14.20 15.50
N THR A 217 10.95 -13.75 14.84
CA THR A 217 11.78 -12.63 15.32
C THR A 217 12.09 -11.66 14.18
N ALA A 218 12.31 -10.39 14.52
CA ALA A 218 12.76 -9.38 13.58
C ALA A 218 14.11 -9.73 12.95
N ALA A 219 15.02 -10.33 13.72
CA ALA A 219 16.34 -10.75 13.23
C ALA A 219 16.24 -11.82 12.13
N ASP A 220 15.39 -12.84 12.30
CA ASP A 220 15.20 -13.89 11.28
C ASP A 220 14.63 -13.30 9.98
N TYR A 221 13.70 -12.35 10.09
CA TYR A 221 13.18 -11.61 8.93
C TYR A 221 14.29 -10.81 8.23
N LEU A 222 15.07 -10.02 8.96
CA LEU A 222 16.14 -9.19 8.37
C LEU A 222 17.23 -10.05 7.73
N GLU A 223 17.58 -11.18 8.33
CA GLU A 223 18.50 -12.15 7.74
C GLU A 223 17.95 -12.76 6.44
N ALA A 224 16.64 -13.04 6.37
CA ALA A 224 16.01 -13.58 5.17
C ALA A 224 15.89 -12.53 4.07
N TRP A 225 15.43 -11.33 4.43
CA TRP A 225 15.39 -10.16 3.54
C TRP A 225 16.78 -9.90 2.94
N ALA A 226 17.83 -9.89 3.75
CA ALA A 226 19.19 -9.65 3.30
C ALA A 226 19.74 -10.73 2.34
N ARG A 227 19.24 -11.97 2.41
CA ARG A 227 19.59 -13.04 1.45
C ARG A 227 18.86 -12.86 0.12
N ALA A 228 17.62 -12.38 0.17
CA ALA A 228 16.78 -12.16 -1.00
C ALA A 228 17.08 -10.84 -1.72
N ALA A 229 17.59 -9.84 -1.00
CA ALA A 229 17.75 -8.48 -1.47
C ALA A 229 18.68 -8.37 -2.69
N LYS A 230 18.16 -7.74 -3.76
CA LYS A 230 18.90 -7.46 -4.99
C LYS A 230 18.72 -5.99 -5.34
N PHE A 231 19.83 -5.27 -5.51
CA PHE A 231 19.77 -3.90 -5.97
C PHE A 231 19.31 -3.88 -7.44
N PRO A 232 18.27 -3.12 -7.80
CA PRO A 232 17.66 -3.22 -9.13
C PRO A 232 18.51 -2.58 -10.23
N VAL A 233 19.47 -1.73 -9.88
CA VAL A 233 20.34 -1.05 -10.84
C VAL A 233 21.56 -1.90 -11.19
N SER A 234 21.72 -2.22 -12.48
CA SER A 234 22.90 -2.98 -12.96
C SER A 234 24.22 -2.25 -12.72
N GLY A 235 25.30 -2.99 -12.44
CA GLY A 235 26.62 -2.43 -12.12
C GLY A 235 27.14 -1.42 -13.15
N ARG A 236 26.97 -1.68 -14.45
CA ARG A 236 27.37 -0.73 -15.51
C ARG A 236 26.64 0.61 -15.46
N HIS A 237 25.36 0.59 -15.10
CA HIS A 237 24.53 1.80 -15.04
C HIS A 237 24.81 2.56 -13.75
N LEU A 238 24.93 1.81 -12.64
CA LEU A 238 25.37 2.36 -11.35
C LEU A 238 26.71 3.09 -11.52
N ASP A 239 27.70 2.45 -12.13
CA ASP A 239 29.02 3.02 -12.38
C ASP A 239 29.05 4.34 -13.14
N ALA A 240 28.07 4.57 -14.01
CA ALA A 240 27.94 5.79 -14.80
C ALA A 240 27.24 6.91 -14.03
N MET A 241 26.38 6.56 -13.06
CA MET A 241 25.65 7.53 -12.22
C MET A 241 26.47 8.01 -11.01
N LEU A 242 27.49 7.24 -10.59
CA LEU A 242 28.22 7.53 -9.36
C LEU A 242 29.20 8.72 -9.49
N PRO A 243 29.22 9.64 -8.52
CA PRO A 243 30.17 10.75 -8.52
C PRO A 243 31.60 10.24 -8.33
N PRO A 244 32.60 10.69 -9.14
CA PRO A 244 33.96 10.15 -9.11
C PRO A 244 34.61 10.14 -7.73
N LYS A 245 34.35 11.19 -6.93
CA LYS A 245 34.92 11.35 -5.58
C LYS A 245 34.48 10.25 -4.60
N TYR A 246 33.25 9.75 -4.71
CA TYR A 246 32.67 8.78 -3.76
C TYR A 246 32.33 7.43 -4.42
N LYS A 247 32.73 7.24 -5.68
CA LYS A 247 32.35 6.08 -6.49
C LYS A 247 32.65 4.76 -5.76
N THR A 248 33.88 4.58 -5.30
CA THR A 248 34.31 3.36 -4.62
C THR A 248 33.55 3.12 -3.32
N GLU A 249 33.37 4.16 -2.50
CA GLU A 249 32.64 4.05 -1.24
C GLU A 249 31.17 3.70 -1.44
N LEU A 250 30.49 4.36 -2.39
CA LEU A 250 29.09 4.08 -2.72
C LEU A 250 28.92 2.67 -3.32
N GLN A 251 29.83 2.22 -4.18
CA GLN A 251 29.82 0.85 -4.72
C GLN A 251 29.91 -0.18 -3.60
N PHE A 252 30.89 -0.05 -2.70
CA PHE A 252 31.03 -0.95 -1.56
C PHE A 252 29.83 -0.86 -0.63
N SER A 253 29.35 0.35 -0.36
CA SER A 253 28.22 0.55 0.54
C SER A 253 26.93 -0.10 0.01
N ILE A 254 26.66 -0.04 -1.29
CA ILE A 254 25.49 -0.69 -1.89
C ILE A 254 25.70 -2.20 -1.91
N ALA A 255 26.85 -2.68 -2.37
CA ALA A 255 27.11 -4.11 -2.53
C ALA A 255 27.16 -4.87 -1.20
N ASP A 256 27.78 -4.30 -0.17
CA ASP A 256 28.01 -4.99 1.11
C ASP A 256 26.83 -4.87 2.08
N PHE A 257 25.88 -3.95 1.84
CA PHE A 257 24.81 -3.65 2.79
C PHE A 257 24.00 -4.89 3.20
N PRO A 258 23.48 -5.72 2.28
CA PRO A 258 22.75 -6.92 2.67
C PRO A 258 23.60 -7.88 3.50
N ALA A 259 24.86 -8.11 3.11
CA ALA A 259 25.77 -9.00 3.84
C ALA A 259 26.06 -8.49 5.27
N LYS A 260 26.28 -7.18 5.42
CA LYS A 260 26.52 -6.53 6.74
C LYS A 260 25.27 -6.53 7.60
N LEU A 261 24.10 -6.20 7.04
CA LEU A 261 22.83 -6.27 7.76
C LEU A 261 22.57 -7.68 8.28
N ARG A 262 22.77 -8.70 7.44
CA ARG A 262 22.62 -10.10 7.85
C ARG A 262 23.57 -10.48 8.98
N ALA A 263 24.83 -10.03 8.94
CA ALA A 263 25.81 -10.33 9.99
C ALA A 263 25.46 -9.66 11.34
N LEU A 264 24.81 -8.48 11.29
CA LEU A 264 24.45 -7.70 12.46
C LEU A 264 23.03 -7.97 12.99
N ALA A 265 22.16 -8.59 12.19
CA ALA A 265 20.72 -8.71 12.49
C ALA A 265 20.41 -9.20 13.91
N ARG A 266 21.19 -10.15 14.45
CA ARG A 266 21.00 -10.69 15.81
C ARG A 266 21.57 -9.83 16.94
N SER A 267 22.47 -8.91 16.64
CA SER A 267 23.05 -7.97 17.61
C SER A 267 22.38 -6.61 17.60
N LEU A 268 21.55 -6.32 16.59
CA LEU A 268 20.77 -5.09 16.54
C LEU A 268 19.74 -5.07 17.71
N PRO A 269 19.49 -3.90 18.31
CA PRO A 269 18.48 -3.73 19.36
C PRO A 269 17.07 -3.73 18.75
N LEU A 270 16.62 -4.87 18.23
CA LEU A 270 15.34 -5.03 17.58
C LEU A 270 14.22 -5.26 18.59
N GLN A 271 13.03 -4.76 18.29
CA GLN A 271 11.82 -4.97 19.07
C GLN A 271 11.25 -6.37 18.85
N ASP A 272 10.87 -7.01 19.95
CA ASP A 272 10.07 -8.23 19.92
C ASP A 272 8.63 -7.96 19.47
N GLY A 273 7.94 -9.04 19.11
CA GLY A 273 6.54 -9.00 18.74
C GLY A 273 5.60 -8.50 19.88
N PRO A 274 4.29 -8.38 19.58
CA PRO A 274 3.68 -8.69 18.29
C PRO A 274 4.01 -7.63 17.22
N PHE A 275 4.04 -8.07 15.97
CA PHE A 275 4.47 -7.31 14.79
C PHE A 275 3.27 -6.66 14.09
N PRO A 276 3.35 -5.36 13.75
CA PRO A 276 2.27 -4.62 13.13
C PRO A 276 2.04 -5.05 11.68
N LEU A 277 0.77 -5.09 11.28
CA LEU A 277 0.38 -5.06 9.88
C LEU A 277 0.84 -3.74 9.26
N TYR A 278 1.40 -3.82 8.06
CA TYR A 278 2.01 -2.68 7.39
C TYR A 278 1.58 -2.62 5.93
N HIS A 279 1.29 -1.40 5.47
CA HIS A 279 0.97 -1.10 4.08
C HIS A 279 2.26 -0.66 3.36
N PRO A 280 2.84 -1.48 2.47
CA PRO A 280 4.16 -1.21 1.89
C PRO A 280 4.19 -0.06 0.89
N ASP A 281 3.05 0.31 0.33
CA ASP A 281 2.91 1.37 -0.68
C ASP A 281 1.91 2.46 -0.26
N LEU A 282 2.06 3.00 0.96
CA LEU A 282 1.14 4.03 1.45
C LEU A 282 1.45 5.40 0.84
N PHE A 283 0.97 5.62 -0.39
CA PHE A 283 1.13 6.87 -1.16
C PHE A 283 -0.23 7.51 -1.51
N HIS A 284 -0.23 8.74 -2.05
CA HIS A 284 -1.45 9.47 -2.41
C HIS A 284 -2.33 8.72 -3.44
N SER A 285 -1.73 7.89 -4.30
CA SER A 285 -2.46 7.05 -5.26
C SER A 285 -3.32 5.97 -4.59
N ASN A 286 -2.99 5.58 -3.36
CA ASN A 286 -3.63 4.47 -2.64
C ASN A 286 -4.57 4.95 -1.52
N ILE A 287 -4.95 6.23 -1.56
CA ILE A 287 -5.91 6.84 -0.63
C ILE A 287 -7.00 7.52 -1.45
N ILE A 288 -8.26 7.15 -1.22
CA ILE A 288 -9.43 7.78 -1.86
C ILE A 288 -9.96 8.88 -0.97
N VAL A 289 -10.25 10.05 -1.54
CA VAL A 289 -10.78 11.23 -0.86
C VAL A 289 -12.04 11.76 -1.53
N ASP A 290 -12.86 12.46 -0.75
CA ASP A 290 -13.97 13.27 -1.29
C ASP A 290 -13.49 14.66 -1.74
N SER A 291 -14.43 15.47 -2.25
CA SER A 291 -14.16 16.84 -2.72
C SER A 291 -13.74 17.82 -1.61
N ALA A 292 -13.89 17.45 -0.34
CA ALA A 292 -13.45 18.23 0.82
C ALA A 292 -12.13 17.68 1.43
N CYS A 293 -11.48 16.73 0.75
CA CYS A 293 -10.27 16.04 1.22
C CYS A 293 -10.49 15.21 2.50
N ASN A 294 -11.71 14.73 2.73
CA ASN A 294 -11.94 13.70 3.75
C ASN A 294 -11.50 12.34 3.20
N VAL A 295 -10.76 11.57 4.00
CA VAL A 295 -10.29 10.24 3.62
C VAL A 295 -11.45 9.25 3.67
N LEU A 296 -11.77 8.66 2.53
CA LEU A 296 -12.86 7.70 2.37
C LEU A 296 -12.40 6.25 2.44
N SER A 297 -11.23 5.94 1.87
CA SER A 297 -10.73 4.57 1.82
C SER A 297 -9.22 4.49 1.57
N PHE A 298 -8.58 3.47 2.11
CA PHE A 298 -7.25 3.01 1.74
C PHE A 298 -7.40 1.80 0.83
N ILE A 299 -6.64 1.75 -0.26
CA ILE A 299 -6.72 0.70 -1.27
C ILE A 299 -5.34 0.09 -1.52
N ASP A 300 -5.29 -0.96 -2.34
CA ASP A 300 -4.05 -1.66 -2.74
C ASP A 300 -3.29 -2.35 -1.59
N TRP A 301 -3.99 -3.27 -0.91
CA TRP A 301 -3.45 -4.05 0.20
C TRP A 301 -2.75 -5.34 -0.25
N GLN A 302 -2.52 -5.49 -1.57
CA GLN A 302 -2.06 -6.75 -2.15
C GLN A 302 -0.68 -7.19 -1.62
N ASP A 303 0.18 -6.27 -1.18
CA ASP A 303 1.52 -6.57 -0.65
C ASP A 303 1.63 -6.37 0.88
N ALA A 304 0.51 -6.09 1.54
CA ALA A 304 0.46 -5.91 2.98
C ALA A 304 0.90 -7.17 3.74
N CYS A 305 1.74 -6.97 4.75
CA CYS A 305 2.21 -8.03 5.61
C CYS A 305 2.51 -7.47 7.00
N THR A 306 2.67 -8.35 7.97
CA THR A 306 3.24 -7.98 9.25
C THR A 306 4.75 -7.87 9.11
N VAL A 307 5.34 -6.87 9.77
CA VAL A 307 6.77 -6.52 9.61
C VAL A 307 7.42 -6.20 10.96
N PRO A 308 8.77 -6.28 11.08
CA PRO A 308 9.47 -5.69 12.23
C PRO A 308 9.12 -4.21 12.41
N TRP A 309 9.12 -3.73 13.65
CA TRP A 309 8.95 -2.29 13.92
C TRP A 309 10.04 -1.47 13.23
N GLU A 310 11.26 -2.00 13.12
CA GLU A 310 12.42 -1.32 12.54
C GLU A 310 12.34 -1.13 11.02
N VAL A 311 11.29 -1.63 10.36
CA VAL A 311 11.02 -1.37 8.94
C VAL A 311 9.72 -0.59 8.70
N VAL A 312 9.03 -0.18 9.77
CA VAL A 312 7.83 0.68 9.69
C VAL A 312 8.24 2.14 9.48
N GLN A 313 7.57 2.83 8.55
CA GLN A 313 7.87 4.20 8.15
C GLN A 313 6.65 5.11 8.19
N TYR A 314 6.93 6.41 8.11
CA TYR A 314 5.96 7.41 7.67
C TYR A 314 5.33 7.01 6.33
N PRO A 315 4.13 7.52 6.00
CA PRO A 315 3.58 7.41 4.66
C PRO A 315 4.61 7.85 3.61
N MET A 316 4.59 7.24 2.43
CA MET A 316 5.63 7.44 1.42
C MET A 316 5.72 8.89 0.91
N PHE A 317 4.62 9.65 0.96
CA PHE A 317 4.63 11.07 0.63
C PHE A 317 5.33 11.94 1.68
N LEU A 318 5.59 11.41 2.88
CA LEU A 318 6.42 12.02 3.91
C LEU A 318 7.80 11.35 4.03
N ALA A 319 8.13 10.38 3.17
CA ALA A 319 9.39 9.65 3.27
C ALA A 319 10.57 10.52 2.83
N THR A 320 11.60 10.56 3.66
CA THR A 320 12.86 11.26 3.41
C THR A 320 14.00 10.27 3.25
N THR A 321 15.08 10.67 2.57
CA THR A 321 16.29 9.85 2.54
C THR A 321 16.94 9.86 3.92
N PRO A 322 17.26 8.70 4.52
CA PRO A 322 18.01 8.67 5.77
C PRO A 322 19.30 9.48 5.68
N VAL A 323 19.55 10.36 6.67
CA VAL A 323 20.72 11.27 6.67
C VAL A 323 22.03 10.51 6.49
N ALA A 324 22.18 9.37 7.19
CA ALA A 324 23.37 8.54 7.10
C ALA A 324 23.61 7.98 5.68
N MET A 325 22.54 7.78 4.91
CA MET A 325 22.59 7.25 3.55
C MET A 325 22.80 8.35 2.49
N ASP A 326 22.44 9.59 2.81
CA ASP A 326 22.43 10.70 1.87
C ASP A 326 23.82 11.37 1.74
N ALA A 327 23.94 12.28 0.79
CA ALA A 327 25.17 13.02 0.56
C ALA A 327 25.46 14.01 1.71
N PRO A 328 26.66 13.99 2.33
CA PRO A 328 26.97 14.84 3.48
C PRO A 328 26.83 16.35 3.20
N TRP A 329 27.03 16.79 1.96
CA TRP A 329 26.91 18.20 1.58
C TRP A 329 25.47 18.69 1.42
N ASN A 330 24.47 17.81 1.61
CA ASN A 330 23.07 18.22 1.67
C ASN A 330 22.70 18.82 3.04
N TYR A 331 23.59 18.72 4.04
CA TYR A 331 23.33 19.12 5.42
C TYR A 331 24.34 20.18 5.91
N GLY A 332 23.88 21.11 6.73
CA GLY A 332 24.72 22.12 7.37
C GLY A 332 25.47 21.56 8.58
N GLU A 333 26.31 22.39 9.21
CA GLU A 333 27.09 21.99 10.40
C GLU A 333 26.21 21.52 11.58
N GLY A 334 24.97 21.99 11.66
CA GLY A 334 23.98 21.57 12.66
C GLY A 334 23.21 20.29 12.31
N GLY A 335 23.50 19.63 11.19
CA GLY A 335 22.77 18.43 10.72
C GLY A 335 21.45 18.72 10.00
N GLU A 336 21.07 19.99 9.89
CA GLU A 336 19.86 20.42 9.20
C GLU A 336 20.01 20.38 7.66
N PRO A 337 18.98 19.98 6.91
CA PRO A 337 19.00 20.04 5.46
C PRO A 337 19.22 21.46 4.95
N LEU A 338 20.12 21.63 3.99
CA LEU A 338 20.37 22.91 3.32
C LEU A 338 19.25 23.25 2.32
N VAL A 339 18.63 22.23 1.75
CA VAL A 339 17.53 22.34 0.78
C VAL A 339 16.23 22.70 1.53
N PRO A 340 15.61 23.86 1.24
CA PRO A 340 14.40 24.31 1.94
C PRO A 340 13.25 23.30 1.91
N GLU A 341 13.03 22.64 0.78
CA GLU A 341 11.97 21.65 0.59
C GLU A 341 12.15 20.43 1.50
N ILE A 342 13.40 19.99 1.74
CA ILE A 342 13.69 18.88 2.67
C ILE A 342 13.42 19.31 4.12
N ARG A 343 13.72 20.57 4.47
CA ARG A 343 13.38 21.11 5.80
C ARG A 343 11.88 21.21 6.02
N GLU A 344 11.13 21.61 5.00
CA GLU A 344 9.66 21.60 5.06
C GLU A 344 9.14 20.18 5.27
N GLN A 345 9.67 19.20 4.54
CA GLN A 345 9.28 17.80 4.71
C GLN A 345 9.61 17.25 6.13
N TRP A 346 10.73 17.66 6.73
CA TRP A 346 11.05 17.33 8.13
C TRP A 346 10.06 17.96 9.13
N ALA A 347 9.64 19.20 8.87
CA ALA A 347 8.60 19.84 9.67
C ALA A 347 7.26 19.11 9.54
N GLU A 348 6.89 18.69 8.33
CA GLU A 348 5.68 17.89 8.07
C GLU A 348 5.74 16.51 8.76
N GLN A 349 6.88 15.82 8.75
CA GLN A 349 7.09 14.59 9.53
C GLN A 349 6.89 14.83 11.04
N GLY A 350 7.43 15.94 11.55
CA GLY A 350 7.26 16.36 12.93
C GLY A 350 5.80 16.60 13.30
N GLU A 351 5.04 17.28 12.43
CA GLU A 351 3.60 17.49 12.60
C GLU A 351 2.82 16.16 12.55
N TYR A 352 3.12 15.31 11.57
CA TYR A 352 2.51 13.99 11.42
C TYR A 352 2.70 13.12 12.66
N LEU A 353 3.92 13.11 13.22
CA LEU A 353 4.24 12.39 14.45
C LEU A 353 3.37 12.85 15.63
N GLN A 354 3.04 14.14 15.72
CA GLN A 354 2.12 14.62 16.77
C GLN A 354 0.70 14.09 16.55
N PHE A 355 0.23 14.01 15.31
CA PHE A 355 -1.07 13.40 15.02
C PHE A 355 -1.10 11.91 15.36
N VAL A 356 -0.02 11.18 15.10
CA VAL A 356 0.10 9.77 15.51
C VAL A 356 0.04 9.63 17.02
N ARG A 357 0.79 10.45 17.77
CA ARG A 357 0.76 10.44 19.25
C ARG A 357 -0.64 10.71 19.78
N GLN A 358 -1.34 11.70 19.20
CA GLN A 358 -2.70 12.02 19.59
C GLN A 358 -3.66 10.86 19.27
N ALA A 359 -3.54 10.25 18.09
CA ALA A 359 -4.37 9.11 17.72
C ALA A 359 -4.14 7.90 18.63
N GLU A 360 -2.89 7.61 18.99
CA GLU A 360 -2.57 6.55 19.96
C GLU A 360 -3.17 6.86 21.34
N GLN A 361 -3.12 8.12 21.78
CA GLN A 361 -3.73 8.54 23.05
C GLN A 361 -5.26 8.41 23.02
N ASP A 362 -5.90 8.89 21.96
CA ASP A 362 -7.36 8.89 21.80
C ASP A 362 -7.92 7.46 21.75
N GLU A 363 -7.16 6.51 21.20
CA GLU A 363 -7.53 5.10 21.11
C GLU A 363 -7.00 4.24 22.29
N GLY A 364 -6.25 4.84 23.22
CA GLY A 364 -5.68 4.14 24.37
C GLY A 364 -4.65 3.07 24.01
N LEU A 365 -3.85 3.32 22.97
CA LEU A 365 -2.81 2.41 22.46
C LEU A 365 -1.48 2.59 23.24
N ASP A 366 -0.53 1.71 22.96
CA ASP A 366 0.72 1.57 23.73
C ASP A 366 1.86 2.51 23.33
N GLY A 367 1.64 3.42 22.38
CA GLY A 367 2.65 4.40 21.95
C GLY A 367 3.79 3.81 21.12
N ARG A 368 3.76 2.52 20.75
CA ARG A 368 4.86 1.88 19.99
C ARG A 368 5.01 2.45 18.60
N PHE A 369 3.92 2.86 17.96
CA PHE A 369 3.99 3.36 16.59
C PHE A 369 4.64 4.75 16.56
N SER A 370 4.19 5.70 17.39
CA SER A 370 4.86 7.01 17.47
C SER A 370 6.31 6.89 17.96
N SER A 371 6.61 5.98 18.89
CA SER A 371 7.99 5.76 19.35
C SER A 371 8.89 5.25 18.23
N THR A 372 8.38 4.35 17.38
CA THR A 372 9.10 3.83 16.21
C THR A 372 9.34 4.90 15.14
N LEU A 373 8.34 5.76 14.89
CA LEU A 373 8.49 6.90 13.98
C LEU A 373 9.45 7.97 14.51
N ALA A 374 9.59 8.09 15.83
CA ALA A 374 10.50 9.03 16.48
C ALA A 374 11.95 8.51 16.59
N ASP A 375 12.18 7.20 16.45
CA ASP A 375 13.52 6.61 16.51
C ASP A 375 14.23 6.77 15.16
N GLY A 376 15.20 7.69 15.10
CA GLY A 376 15.99 7.95 13.90
C GLY A 376 16.80 6.75 13.39
N ARG A 377 17.17 5.80 14.27
CA ARG A 377 17.87 4.56 13.85
C ARG A 377 16.88 3.61 13.18
N ALA A 378 15.69 3.46 13.74
CA ALA A 378 14.61 2.67 13.13
C ALA A 378 14.21 3.26 11.76
N GLN A 379 13.98 4.57 11.68
CA GLN A 379 13.66 5.23 10.42
C GLN A 379 14.81 5.15 9.41
N GLY A 380 16.06 5.18 9.88
CA GLY A 380 17.23 4.96 9.05
C GLY A 380 17.25 3.56 8.43
N LEU A 381 17.10 2.51 9.24
CA LEU A 381 17.07 1.12 8.78
C LEU A 381 15.87 0.86 7.86
N ALA A 382 14.69 1.33 8.23
CA ALA A 382 13.49 1.21 7.43
C ALA A 382 13.68 1.84 6.05
N GLY A 383 14.12 3.10 6.00
CA GLY A 383 14.38 3.81 4.76
C GLY A 383 15.42 3.11 3.89
N ALA A 384 16.50 2.59 4.49
CA ALA A 384 17.51 1.81 3.79
C ALA A 384 16.93 0.52 3.18
N VAL A 385 16.18 -0.26 3.95
CA VAL A 385 15.54 -1.50 3.47
C VAL A 385 14.58 -1.23 2.31
N LYS A 386 13.75 -0.18 2.39
CA LYS A 386 12.80 0.20 1.33
C LYS A 386 13.53 0.69 0.08
N LEU A 387 14.38 1.72 0.22
CA LEU A 387 15.02 2.39 -0.91
C LEU A 387 16.03 1.50 -1.65
N TYR A 388 16.54 0.45 -1.00
CA TYR A 388 17.43 -0.53 -1.63
C TYR A 388 16.75 -1.35 -2.73
N LEU A 389 15.49 -1.77 -2.50
CA LEU A 389 14.77 -2.63 -3.45
C LEU A 389 14.04 -1.81 -4.51
N ASP A 390 13.39 -0.72 -4.11
CA ASP A 390 12.59 0.11 -5.01
C ASP A 390 12.64 1.56 -4.52
N PRO A 391 13.18 2.51 -5.32
CA PRO A 391 13.62 2.35 -6.71
C PRO A 391 15.08 1.85 -6.88
N GLY A 392 15.76 1.44 -5.80
CA GLY A 392 17.21 1.21 -5.82
C GLY A 392 17.96 2.53 -5.79
N LYS A 393 17.71 3.34 -4.75
CA LYS A 393 18.34 4.64 -4.59
C LYS A 393 19.85 4.50 -4.38
N ILE A 394 20.64 5.35 -5.03
CA ILE A 394 22.08 5.44 -4.76
C ILE A 394 22.29 6.10 -3.40
N GLY A 395 23.05 5.46 -2.51
CA GLY A 395 23.35 6.01 -1.19
C GLY A 395 24.30 5.16 -0.35
N PHE A 396 24.71 5.72 0.80
CA PHE A 396 25.63 5.10 1.75
C PHE A 396 24.92 4.16 2.74
N TYR A 397 24.28 3.10 2.24
CA TYR A 397 23.53 2.12 3.04
C TYR A 397 24.27 1.57 4.28
N CYS A 398 25.58 1.31 4.19
CA CYS A 398 26.36 0.75 5.29
C CYS A 398 26.48 1.71 6.48
N ARG A 399 26.45 3.03 6.25
CA ARG A 399 26.50 4.03 7.31
C ARG A 399 25.24 4.03 8.19
N VAL A 400 24.11 3.55 7.65
CA VAL A 400 22.89 3.36 8.44
C VAL A 400 23.11 2.32 9.55
N LEU A 401 23.92 1.30 9.29
CA LEU A 401 24.23 0.25 10.26
C LEU A 401 25.22 0.74 11.34
N GLU A 402 26.05 1.72 11.03
CA GLU A 402 27.00 2.31 11.99
C GLU A 402 26.29 3.03 13.14
N ALA A 403 25.08 3.53 12.93
CA ALA A 403 24.27 4.17 13.97
C ALA A 403 23.80 3.21 15.08
N PHE A 404 23.98 1.90 14.89
CA PHE A 404 23.68 0.85 15.87
C PHE A 404 24.91 0.29 16.59
N GLY A 405 26.12 0.70 16.20
CA GLY A 405 27.40 0.20 16.70
C GLY A 405 27.99 0.97 17.86
#